data_AF-A0AAW4FX95-F1
#
_entry.id   AF-A0AAW4FX95-F1
#
_cell.length_a   1.000
_cell.length_b   1.000
_cell.length_c   1.000
_cell.angle_alpha   90.00
_cell.angle_beta   90.00
_cell.angle_gamma   90.00
#
_symmetry.space_group_name_H-M   'P 1'
#
loop_
_entity.id
_entity.type
_entity.pdbx_description
1 polymer ?
#
loop_
_entity_poly.entity_id
_entity_poly.type
_entity_poly.pdbx_seq_one_letter_code
_entity_poly.pdbx_strand_id
1 'polypeptide(L)'
;MAIHFDQSGFELAPEQLDTLQRIFDRICFETRIPRQDIRAGRLAKFLMDEFRFGNTDELALTECGRWFCRRASPTRRIQSEQQPTSMLH
;
A
#
# COMPACT_ATOMS: atom_id res chain seq x y z
N MET A 1 -6.83 12.85 -5.09
CA MET A 1 -6.08 12.38 -6.28
C MET A 1 -5.88 10.88 -6.14
N ALA A 2 -6.41 10.09 -7.07
CA ALA A 2 -6.17 8.66 -7.11
C ALA A 2 -4.72 8.41 -7.57
N ILE A 3 -4.06 7.39 -7.02
CA ILE A 3 -2.79 6.95 -7.60
C ILE A 3 -3.14 6.31 -8.94
N HIS A 4 -2.87 7.02 -10.02
CA HIS A 4 -3.04 6.49 -11.37
C HIS A 4 -1.82 5.63 -11.69
N PHE A 5 -2.07 4.37 -11.99
CA PHE A 5 -1.06 3.51 -12.60
C PHE A 5 -0.92 3.98 -14.04
N ASP A 6 0.05 4.86 -14.28
CA ASP A 6 0.25 5.50 -15.57
C ASP A 6 0.68 4.47 -16.62
N GLN A 7 -0.07 4.40 -17.71
CA GLN A 7 0.12 3.46 -18.83
C GLN A 7 1.30 3.84 -19.74
N SER A 8 2.03 4.94 -19.48
CA SER A 8 2.89 5.59 -20.47
C SER A 8 4.20 4.86 -20.82
N GLY A 9 4.33 3.56 -20.53
CA GLY A 9 5.49 2.77 -20.96
C GLY A 9 5.25 1.27 -21.14
N PHE A 10 4.03 0.77 -20.95
CA PHE A 10 3.73 -0.65 -21.03
C PHE A 10 2.27 -0.86 -21.42
N GLU A 11 1.99 -1.68 -22.43
CA GLU A 11 0.64 -2.19 -22.72
C GLU A 11 0.24 -3.19 -21.63
N LEU A 12 0.04 -2.71 -20.40
CA LEU A 12 -0.66 -3.49 -19.39
C LEU A 12 -2.12 -3.56 -19.79
N ALA A 13 -2.64 -4.79 -19.91
CA ALA A 13 -4.04 -5.00 -20.17
C ALA A 13 -4.88 -4.35 -19.05
N PRO A 14 -6.07 -3.81 -19.36
CA PRO A 14 -6.93 -3.21 -18.34
C PRO A 14 -7.22 -4.16 -17.17
N GLU A 15 -7.27 -5.46 -17.43
CA GLU A 15 -7.41 -6.50 -16.40
C GLU A 15 -6.22 -6.54 -15.43
N GLN A 16 -5.00 -6.36 -15.91
CA GLN A 16 -3.79 -6.34 -15.08
C GLN A 16 -3.76 -5.09 -14.19
N LEU A 17 -4.19 -3.94 -14.73
CA LEU A 17 -4.33 -2.70 -13.97
C LEU A 17 -5.39 -2.82 -12.88
N ASP A 18 -6.52 -3.48 -13.16
CA ASP A 18 -7.56 -3.73 -12.17
C ASP A 18 -7.04 -4.63 -11.02
N THR A 19 -6.33 -5.71 -11.36
CA THR A 19 -5.68 -6.59 -10.37
C THR A 19 -4.68 -5.82 -9.51
N LEU A 20 -3.77 -5.04 -10.12
CA LEU A 20 -2.81 -4.22 -9.39
C LEU A 20 -3.49 -3.21 -8.46
N GLN A 21 -4.58 -2.60 -8.92
CA GLN A 21 -5.33 -1.62 -8.14
C GLN A 21 -6.07 -2.27 -6.96
N ARG A 22 -6.64 -3.47 -7.12
CA ARG A 22 -7.24 -4.24 -6.02
C ARG A 22 -6.22 -4.63 -4.97
N ILE A 23 -5.07 -5.14 -5.38
CA ILE A 23 -3.96 -5.49 -4.47
C ILE A 23 -3.51 -4.24 -3.70
N PHE A 24 -3.30 -3.15 -4.42
CA PHE A 24 -2.90 -1.88 -3.84
C PHE A 24 -3.91 -1.35 -2.81
N ASP A 25 -5.20 -1.37 -3.15
CA ASP A 25 -6.26 -0.92 -2.25
C ASP A 25 -6.37 -1.79 -1.00
N ARG A 26 -6.29 -3.11 -1.18
CA ARG A 26 -6.28 -4.08 -0.08
C ARG A 26 -5.12 -3.81 0.90
N ILE A 27 -3.91 -3.63 0.39
CA ILE A 27 -2.74 -3.35 1.22
C ILE A 27 -2.90 -1.98 1.91
N CYS A 28 -3.36 -0.94 1.20
CA CYS A 28 -3.61 0.37 1.79
C CYS A 28 -4.65 0.29 2.92
N PHE A 29 -5.74 -0.46 2.73
CA PHE A 29 -6.77 -0.67 3.73
C PHE A 29 -6.22 -1.40 4.96
N GLU A 30 -5.50 -2.50 4.77
CA GLU A 30 -4.92 -3.30 5.86
C GLU A 30 -3.83 -2.56 6.64
N THR A 31 -3.03 -1.75 5.95
CA THR A 31 -1.94 -0.97 6.55
C THR A 31 -2.39 0.41 7.04
N ARG A 32 -3.65 0.79 6.78
CA ARG A 32 -4.23 2.13 7.01
C ARG A 32 -3.34 3.25 6.48
N ILE A 33 -2.68 3.03 5.34
CA ILE A 33 -1.85 4.05 4.70
C ILE A 33 -2.78 4.95 3.87
N PRO A 34 -2.79 6.27 4.12
CA PRO A 34 -3.56 7.17 3.28
C PRO A 34 -2.97 7.19 1.87
N ARG A 35 -3.82 7.15 0.84
CA ARG A 35 -3.40 7.14 -0.59
C ARG A 35 -2.51 8.32 -0.99
N GLN A 36 -2.47 9.39 -0.20
CA GLN A 36 -1.61 10.56 -0.43
C GLN A 36 -0.22 10.45 0.24
N ASP A 37 0.02 9.39 1.00
CA ASP A 37 1.31 9.14 1.66
C ASP A 37 2.36 8.75 0.61
N ILE A 38 3.60 9.19 0.83
CA ILE A 38 4.76 8.83 0.00
C ILE A 38 4.91 7.29 -0.07
N ARG A 39 4.52 6.58 0.99
CA ARG A 39 4.51 5.11 1.05
C ARG A 39 3.55 4.49 0.03
N ALA A 40 2.39 5.11 -0.20
CA ALA A 40 1.41 4.66 -1.18
C ALA A 40 1.97 4.79 -2.61
N GLY A 41 2.61 5.92 -2.94
CA GLY A 41 3.27 6.09 -4.24
C GLY A 41 4.42 5.09 -4.47
N ARG A 42 5.21 4.80 -3.43
CA ARG A 42 6.28 3.78 -3.50
C ARG A 42 5.73 2.37 -3.66
N LEU A 43 4.65 2.03 -2.96
CA LEU A 43 3.99 0.73 -3.09
C LEU A 43 3.45 0.51 -4.50
N ALA A 44 2.78 1.51 -5.09
CA ALA A 44 2.29 1.42 -6.46
C ALA A 44 3.43 1.19 -7.46
N LYS A 45 4.53 1.94 -7.33
CA LYS A 45 5.71 1.77 -8.19
C LYS A 45 6.37 0.40 -8.02
N PHE A 46 6.44 -0.11 -6.79
CA PHE A 46 6.98 -1.46 -6.51
C PHE A 46 6.12 -2.55 -7.16
N LEU A 47 4.80 -2.47 -7.01
CA LEU A 47 3.87 -3.42 -7.63
C LEU A 47 4.00 -3.42 -9.16
N MET A 48 4.13 -2.24 -9.78
CA MET A 48 4.37 -2.14 -11.23
C MET A 48 5.69 -2.78 -11.66
N ASP A 49 6.77 -2.59 -10.91
CA ASP A 49 8.09 -3.11 -11.26
C ASP A 49 8.14 -4.64 -11.15
N GLU A 50 7.59 -5.20 -10.06
CA GLU A 50 7.45 -6.64 -9.88
C GLU A 50 6.63 -7.27 -11.03
N PHE A 51 5.52 -6.64 -11.39
CA PHE A 51 4.69 -7.09 -12.49
C PHE A 51 5.44 -7.07 -13.83
N ARG A 52 6.27 -6.03 -14.04
CA ARG A 52 7.14 -5.91 -15.23
C ARG A 52 8.22 -7.00 -15.27
N PHE A 53 8.71 -7.45 -14.12
CA PHE A 53 9.65 -8.57 -14.03
C PHE A 53 8.98 -9.94 -14.29
N GLY A 54 7.65 -9.97 -14.47
CA GLY A 54 6.88 -11.19 -14.70
C GLY A 54 6.25 -11.78 -13.44
N ASN A 55 6.32 -11.07 -12.31
CA ASN A 55 5.66 -11.48 -11.07
C ASN A 55 4.21 -10.99 -11.08
N THR A 56 3.30 -11.83 -11.60
CA THR A 56 1.86 -11.53 -11.67
C THR A 56 1.06 -12.22 -10.57
N ASP A 57 1.72 -12.90 -9.63
CA ASP A 57 1.09 -13.62 -8.54
C ASP A 57 0.50 -12.64 -7.51
N GLU A 58 -0.84 -12.57 -7.44
CA GLU A 58 -1.54 -11.65 -6.53
C GLU A 58 -1.13 -11.84 -5.07
N LEU A 59 -0.94 -13.10 -4.64
CA LEU A 59 -0.54 -13.43 -3.28
C LEU A 59 0.89 -12.95 -3.00
N ALA A 60 1.83 -13.22 -3.90
CA ALA A 60 3.23 -12.82 -3.74
C ALA A 60 3.36 -11.30 -3.67
N LEU A 61 2.68 -10.57 -4.57
CA LEU A 61 2.64 -9.11 -4.58
C LEU A 61 2.02 -8.54 -3.30
N THR A 62 0.95 -9.17 -2.81
CA THR A 62 0.29 -8.77 -1.57
C THR A 62 1.21 -8.93 -0.36
N GLU A 63 1.89 -10.07 -0.24
CA GLU A 63 2.82 -10.33 0.87
C GLU A 63 4.04 -9.42 0.82
N CYS A 64 4.65 -9.24 -0.36
CA CYS A 64 5.77 -8.31 -0.55
C CYS A 64 5.37 -6.87 -0.20
N GLY A 65 4.20 -6.42 -0.66
CA GLY A 65 3.71 -5.07 -0.38
C GLY A 65 3.37 -4.84 1.10
N ARG A 66 2.79 -5.84 1.79
CA ARG A 66 2.58 -5.81 3.25
C ARG A 66 3.90 -5.69 4.00
N TRP A 67 4.88 -6.49 3.60
CA TRP A 67 6.19 -6.47 4.21
C TRP A 67 6.94 -5.16 3.96
N PHE A 68 6.78 -4.57 2.77
CA PHE A 68 7.31 -3.25 2.45
C PHE A 68 6.71 -2.18 3.37
N CYS A 69 5.39 -2.21 3.56
CA CYS A 69 4.70 -1.30 4.47
C CYS A 69 5.13 -1.48 5.94
N ARG A 70 5.34 -2.72 6.39
CA ARG A 70 5.83 -3.05 7.75
C ARG A 70 7.26 -2.60 8.00
N ARG A 71 8.11 -2.58 6.99
CA ARG A 71 9.50 -2.06 7.10
C ARG A 71 9.56 -0.54 6.98
N ALA A 72 8.73 0.02 6.12
CA ALA A 72 8.64 1.46 5.89
C ALA A 72 7.97 2.21 7.04
N SER A 73 7.49 1.51 8.08
CA SER A 73 7.23 2.11 9.39
C SER A 73 8.53 2.15 10.21
N PRO A 74 9.31 3.24 10.20
CA PRO A 74 10.14 3.53 11.35
C PRO A 74 9.15 3.79 12.49
N THR A 75 9.22 2.99 13.54
CA THR A 75 8.70 3.24 14.88
C THR A 75 7.96 4.58 15.01
N ARG A 76 6.62 4.59 14.83
CA ARG A 76 5.82 5.63 15.45
C ARG A 76 5.65 5.23 16.91
N ARG A 77 6.67 5.59 17.68
CA ARG A 77 6.56 5.87 19.11
C ARG A 77 5.26 6.67 19.30
N ILE A 78 4.32 6.12 20.06
CA ILE A 78 3.24 6.83 20.78
C ILE A 78 2.17 7.51 19.89
N GLN A 79 0.97 6.93 19.79
CA GLN A 79 -0.30 7.62 20.12
C GLN A 79 -1.48 6.62 20.10
N SER A 80 -1.58 5.81 21.15
CA SER A 80 -2.88 5.50 21.76
C SER A 80 -2.75 5.94 23.20
N GLU A 81 -2.78 7.25 23.39
CA GLU A 81 -3.17 7.84 24.66
C GLU A 81 -4.67 7.57 24.81
N GLN A 82 -5.02 6.39 25.32
CA GLN A 82 -6.29 6.21 26.00
C GLN A 82 -6.04 6.59 27.46
N GLN A 83 -6.02 7.90 27.72
CA GLN A 83 -6.40 8.42 29.03
C GLN A 83 -7.93 8.42 29.09
N PRO A 84 -8.58 7.54 29.86
CA PRO A 84 -9.84 7.93 30.47
C PRO A 84 -9.50 8.89 31.60
N THR A 85 -9.77 10.17 31.36
CA THR A 85 -9.92 11.18 32.40
C THR A 85 -11.07 10.75 33.32
N SER A 86 -10.79 9.91 34.32
CA SER A 86 -11.70 9.74 35.46
C SER A 86 -11.30 10.71 36.55
N MET A 87 -12.03 11.82 36.56
CA MET A 87 -12.03 12.83 37.60
C MET A 87 -12.55 12.24 38.92
N LEU A 88 -12.00 12.76 40.03
CA LEU A 88 -12.66 12.99 41.33
C LEU A 88 -13.23 11.77 42.08
N HIS A 89 -12.53 11.36 43.15
CA HIS A 89 -13.03 11.52 44.53
C HIS A 89 -11.87 11.45 45.53
#